data_AF-A0A5J6RL35-F1
#
_entry.id   AF-A0A5J6RL35-F1
#
_cell.length_a   1.000
_cell.length_b   1.000
_cell.length_c   1.000
_cell.angle_alpha   90.00
_cell.angle_beta   90.00
_cell.angle_gamma   90.00
#
_symmetry.space_group_name_H-M   'P 1'
#
loop_
_entity.id
_entity.type
_entity.pdbx_description
1 polymer ?
#
loop_
_entity_poly.entity_id
_entity_poly.type
_entity_poly.pdbx_seq_one_letter_code
_entity_poly.pdbx_strand_id
1 'polypeptide(L)' 'MTLEEEKIFIDKLKETILPVAIYLNENEIKRIIENVENSNENLPAGFGKMLYEQIIILKYNRLSEK' A
#
# COMPACT_ATOMS: atom_id res chain seq x y z
N MET A 1 5.74 -13.97 5.57
CA MET A 1 4.49 -13.76 6.33
C MET A 1 3.68 -15.04 6.27
N THR A 2 2.98 -15.38 7.34
CA THR A 2 1.96 -16.42 7.32
C THR A 2 0.70 -15.91 6.62
N LEU A 3 -0.22 -16.81 6.26
CA LEU A 3 -1.50 -16.44 5.64
C LEU A 3 -2.36 -15.54 6.54
N GLU A 4 -2.28 -15.75 7.85
CA GLU A 4 -3.01 -14.93 8.83
C GLU A 4 -2.43 -13.52 8.92
N GLU A 5 -1.11 -13.39 8.99
CA GLU A 5 -0.42 -12.10 8.98
C GLU A 5 -0.69 -11.31 7.70
N GLU A 6 -0.71 -11.99 6.55
CA GLU A 6 -1.02 -11.37 5.27
C GLU A 6 -2.44 -10.81 5.25
N LYS A 7 -3.41 -11.59 5.76
CA LYS A 7 -4.79 -11.12 5.86
C LYS A 7 -4.89 -9.88 6.76
N ILE A 8 -4.30 -9.90 7.95
CA ILE A 8 -4.29 -8.77 8.88
C ILE A 8 -3.64 -7.54 8.23
N PHE A 9 -2.56 -7.73 7.48
CA PHE A 9 -1.90 -6.66 6.77
C PHE A 9 -2.80 -6.02 5.72
N ILE A 10 -3.42 -6.83 4.86
CA ILE A 10 -4.34 -6.34 3.81
C ILE A 10 -5.56 -5.64 4.44
N ASP A 11 -6.12 -6.18 5.52
CA ASP A 11 -7.26 -5.57 6.21
C ASP A 11 -6.87 -4.20 6.79
N LYS A 12 -5.69 -4.08 7.41
CA LYS A 12 -5.17 -2.78 7.85
C LYS A 12 -4.97 -1.80 6.71
N LEU A 13 -4.47 -2.24 5.55
CA LEU A 13 -4.34 -1.37 4.37
C LEU A 13 -5.69 -0.83 3.91
N LYS A 14 -6.71 -1.68 3.87
CA LYS A 14 -8.09 -1.29 3.51
C LYS A 14 -8.69 -0.29 4.48
N GLU A 15 -8.41 -0.43 5.77
CA GLU A 15 -8.92 0.45 6.82
C GLU A 15 -8.20 1.81 6.86
N THR A 16 -6.89 1.82 6.65
CA THR A 16 -6.05 3.00 6.95
C THR A 16 -5.59 3.76 5.70
N ILE A 17 -5.10 3.06 4.68
CA ILE A 17 -4.44 3.70 3.52
C ILE A 17 -5.40 3.83 2.34
N LEU A 18 -6.16 2.75 2.05
CA LEU A 18 -7.02 2.68 0.88
C LEU A 18 -8.04 3.83 0.78
N PRO A 19 -8.72 4.29 1.86
CA PRO A 19 -9.70 5.37 1.76
C PRO A 19 -9.13 6.68 1.24
N VAL A 20 -7.83 6.90 1.43
CA VAL A 20 -7.11 8.08 0.91
C VAL A 20 -6.52 7.77 -0.47
N ALA A 21 -5.86 6.62 -0.61
CA ALA A 21 -5.16 6.23 -1.83
C ALA A 21 -6.08 6.10 -3.06
N ILE A 22 -7.39 5.86 -2.88
CA ILE A 22 -8.35 5.85 -4.00
C ILE A 22 -8.43 7.19 -4.74
N TYR A 23 -8.15 8.31 -4.05
CA TYR A 23 -8.21 9.65 -4.62
C TYR A 23 -6.84 10.18 -5.10
N LEU A 24 -5.76 9.44 -4.84
CA LEU A 24 -4.40 9.82 -5.23
C LEU A 24 -4.02 9.22 -6.59
N ASN A 25 -3.18 9.92 -7.34
CA ASN A 25 -2.62 9.41 -8.57
C ASN A 25 -1.47 8.44 -8.26
N GLU A 26 -1.19 7.47 -9.15
CA GLU A 26 -0.15 6.46 -8.90
C GLU A 26 1.22 7.06 -8.59
N ASN A 27 1.58 8.14 -9.28
CA ASN A 27 2.84 8.87 -9.06
C ASN A 27 2.91 9.50 -7.65
N GLU A 28 1.79 9.95 -7.10
CA GLU A 28 1.73 10.51 -5.75
C GLU A 28 1.88 9.41 -4.70
N ILE A 29 1.19 8.29 -4.88
CA ILE A 29 1.32 7.10 -4.02
C ILE A 29 2.78 6.63 -4.00
N LYS A 30 3.40 6.50 -5.19
CA LYS A 30 4.80 6.10 -5.32
C LYS A 30 5.74 7.04 -4.58
N ARG A 31 5.61 8.35 -4.78
CA ARG A 31 6.44 9.36 -4.11
C ARG A 31 6.31 9.32 -2.59
N ILE A 32 5.09 9.16 -2.07
CA ILE A 32 4.85 9.07 -0.62
C ILE A 32 5.57 7.85 -0.05
N ILE A 33 5.45 6.70 -0.70
CA ILE A 33 6.08 5.46 -0.24
C ILE A 33 7.60 5.57 -0.30
N GLU A 34 8.18 6.08 -1.39
CA GLU A 34 9.62 6.31 -1.52
C GLU A 34 10.14 7.25 -0.43
N ASN A 35 9.41 8.34 -0.14
CA ASN A 35 9.78 9.27 0.94
C ASN A 35 9.76 8.58 2.32
N VAL A 36 8.76 7.74 2.58
CA VAL A 36 8.68 6.97 3.84
C VAL A 36 9.83 5.96 3.91
N GLU A 37 10.13 5.23 2.85
CA GLU A 37 11.23 4.25 2.80
C GLU A 37 12.58 4.93 3.05
N ASN A 38 12.84 6.06 2.39
CA ASN A 38 14.06 6.84 2.57
C ASN A 38 14.21 7.46 3.97
N SER A 39 13.10 7.72 4.66
CA SER A 39 13.09 8.31 6.01
C SER A 39 13.14 7.25 7.13
N ASN A 40 13.08 5.96 6.79
CA ASN A 40 13.00 4.88 7.77
C ASN A 40 14.00 3.77 7.42
N GLU A 41 15.25 3.93 7.89
CA GLU A 41 16.34 2.98 7.63
C GLU A 41 16.10 1.55 8.15
N ASN A 42 15.16 1.40 9.10
CA ASN A 42 14.78 0.10 9.66
C ASN A 42 13.76 -0.67 8.82
N LEU A 43 13.22 -0.07 7.75
CA LEU A 43 12.29 -0.78 6.88
C LEU A 43 13.05 -1.85 6.07
N PRO A 44 12.50 -3.07 5.98
CA PRO A 44 13.09 -4.11 5.15
C PRO A 44 13.18 -3.66 3.69
N ALA A 45 14.31 -3.96 3.05
CA ALA A 45 14.49 -3.66 1.62
C ALA A 45 13.36 -4.27 0.78
N GLY A 46 12.77 -3.46 -0.10
CA GLY A 46 11.67 -3.90 -0.96
C GLY A 46 10.28 -3.84 -0.33
N PHE A 47 10.18 -3.43 0.94
CA PHE A 47 8.89 -3.18 1.60
C PHE A 47 8.09 -2.10 0.88
N GLY A 48 8.73 -0.99 0.47
CA GLY A 48 8.04 0.07 -0.24
C GLY A 48 7.43 -0.41 -1.57
N LYS A 49 8.19 -1.19 -2.34
CA LYS A 49 7.70 -1.79 -3.59
C LYS A 49 6.50 -2.72 -3.35
N MET A 50 6.59 -3.61 -2.36
CA MET A 50 5.50 -4.52 -2.00
C MET A 50 4.24 -3.75 -1.56
N LEU A 51 4.41 -2.72 -0.72
CA LEU A 51 3.31 -1.87 -0.27
C LEU A 51 2.64 -1.13 -1.44
N TYR A 52 3.44 -0.59 -2.36
CA TYR A 52 2.94 0.08 -3.57
C TYR A 52 2.07 -0.86 -4.41
N GLU A 53 2.57 -2.06 -4.71
CA GLU A 53 1.84 -3.06 -5.51
C GLU A 53 0.49 -3.40 -4.86
N GLN A 54 0.46 -3.63 -3.55
CA GLN A 54 -0.78 -3.96 -2.84
C GLN A 54 -1.78 -2.80 -2.84
N ILE A 55 -1.33 -1.55 -2.67
CA ILE A 55 -2.21 -0.38 -2.73
C ILE A 55 -2.83 -0.24 -4.12
N ILE A 56 -2.04 -0.43 -5.18
CA ILE A 56 -2.50 -0.34 -6.57
C ILE A 56 -3.56 -1.42 -6.86
N ILE A 57 -3.28 -2.68 -6.51
CA ILE A 57 -4.24 -3.79 -6.68
C ILE A 57 -5.55 -3.48 -5.95
N LEU A 58 -5.48 -3.11 -4.67
CA LEU A 58 -6.67 -2.80 -3.86
C LEU A 58 -7.47 -1.61 -4.41
N LYS A 59 -6.78 -0.57 -4.89
CA LYS A 59 -7.39 0.60 -5.53
C LYS A 59 -8.19 0.20 -6.77
N TYR A 60 -7.58 -0.55 -7.69
CA TYR A 60 -8.23 -0.94 -8.93
C TYR A 60 -9.34 -1.97 -8.74
N ASN A 61 -9.18 -2.91 -7.80
CA ASN A 61 -10.25 -3.84 -7.45
C ASN A 61 -11.48 -3.09 -6.95
N ARG A 62 -11.30 -2.09 -6.07
CA ARG A 62 -12.41 -1.27 -5.56
C ARG A 62 -13.09 -0.41 -6.62
N LEU A 63 -12.34 0.07 -7.62
CA LEU A 63 -12.91 0.84 -8.74
C LEU A 63 -13.64 -0.06 -9.75
N SER A 64 -13.23 -1.32 -9.86
CA SER A 64 -13.86 -2.32 -10.75
C SER A 64 -15.16 -2.90 -10.18
N GLU A 65 -15.37 -2.81 -8.86
CA GLU A 65 -16.61 -3.22 -8.17
C GLU A 65 -17.74 -2.17 -8.25
N LYS A 66 -17.53 -1.04 -8.95
CA LYS A 66 -18.55 -0.01 -9.21
C LYS A 66 -19.18 -0.18 -10.57
#